data_AF-A0A0Q6Z4U0-F1
#
_entry.id   AF-A0A0Q6Z4U0-F1
#
_cell.length_a   1.000
_cell.length_b   1.000
_cell.length_c   1.000
_cell.angle_alpha   90.00
_cell.angle_beta   90.00
_cell.angle_gamma   90.00
#
_symmetry.space_group_name_H-M   'P 1'
#
loop_
_entity.id
_entity.type
_entity.pdbx_description
1 polymer ?
#
loop_
_entity_poly.entity_id
_entity_poly.type
_entity_poly.pdbx_seq_one_letter_code
_entity_poly.pdbx_strand_id
1 'polypeptide(L)'
;MTVAIKTRPAADATGHRTSAIDWPVITAHLDGNGWAVLDKLLSADECNAIAGLYGNEDGFRSHIVMARHGFGRGEYKYFSYPLPEIISDLRTSLYPRLAPIANRWNESMGIDVRYPEAHADFIARCHKAGQKRPTPLLLQYGAGDYNCLHQDLYGEHVFPLQVAILLSEPGRDFTGGEFVLTEQRPRMQSRAAVVPLRQGDAVVFAVHNRPVQGTRGTYRVNLRHGVSQLRSGHRHTVGIIFHDAK
;
A
#
# COMPACT_ATOMS: atom_id res chain seq x y z
N MET A 1 -15.39 19.79 22.05
CA MET A 1 -14.02 20.36 22.02
C MET A 1 -13.13 19.33 21.35
N THR A 2 -12.84 19.54 20.07
CA THR A 2 -12.12 18.58 19.21
C THR A 2 -10.64 18.62 19.59
N VAL A 3 -10.15 17.55 20.22
CA VAL A 3 -8.71 17.38 20.45
C VAL A 3 -8.10 16.97 19.12
N ALA A 4 -7.62 17.95 18.35
CA ALA A 4 -6.71 17.69 17.24
C ALA A 4 -5.43 17.09 17.83
N ILE A 5 -5.24 15.79 17.65
CA ILE A 5 -3.97 15.13 17.99
C ILE A 5 -2.92 15.65 17.00
N LYS A 6 -2.23 16.72 17.39
CA LYS A 6 -0.98 17.17 16.76
C LYS A 6 0.15 16.30 17.28
N THR A 7 0.26 15.07 16.81
CA THR A 7 1.56 14.40 16.78
C THR A 7 2.27 14.90 15.53
N ARG A 8 3.10 15.94 15.68
CA ARG A 8 4.00 16.44 14.63
C ARG A 8 5.28 15.60 14.65
N PRO A 9 5.50 14.65 13.73
CA PRO A 9 6.79 14.65 13.05
C PRO A 9 6.77 15.85 12.09
N ALA A 10 7.81 16.69 12.11
CA ALA A 10 7.95 17.71 11.07
C ALA A 10 7.95 17.02 9.70
N ALA A 11 7.34 17.60 8.66
CA ALA A 11 7.42 17.10 7.28
C ALA A 11 8.87 16.74 6.86
N ASP A 12 9.85 17.42 7.46
CA ASP A 12 11.28 17.17 7.36
C ASP A 12 11.70 15.74 7.83
N ALA A 13 11.10 15.21 8.90
CA ALA A 13 11.38 13.86 9.40
C ALA A 13 10.86 12.75 8.46
N THR A 14 9.78 13.00 7.71
CA THR A 14 9.27 12.05 6.71
C THR A 14 10.04 12.15 5.38
N GLY A 15 10.45 13.36 4.99
CA GLY A 15 11.40 13.55 3.88
C GLY A 15 12.76 12.89 4.16
N HIS A 16 13.27 13.04 5.38
CA HIS A 16 14.55 12.46 5.79
C HIS A 16 14.50 10.93 5.85
N ARG A 17 13.42 10.31 6.37
CA ARG A 17 13.34 8.84 6.44
C ARG A 17 13.29 8.20 5.05
N THR A 18 12.53 8.77 4.11
CA THR A 18 12.44 8.21 2.75
C THR A 18 13.72 8.41 1.94
N SER A 19 14.49 9.46 2.26
CA SER A 19 15.78 9.72 1.62
C SER A 19 16.89 8.80 2.13
N ALA A 20 16.76 8.25 3.34
CA ALA A 20 17.71 7.28 3.90
C ALA A 20 17.53 5.84 3.37
N ILE A 21 16.46 5.58 2.60
CA ILE A 21 16.19 4.26 2.00
C ILE A 21 17.17 4.01 0.84
N ASP A 22 17.75 2.82 0.79
CA ASP A 22 18.54 2.34 -0.35
C ASP A 22 17.62 2.02 -1.54
N TRP A 23 17.22 3.07 -2.26
CA TRP A 23 16.35 2.96 -3.43
C TRP A 23 16.88 2.04 -4.54
N PRO A 24 18.18 1.98 -4.84
CA PRO A 24 18.73 0.94 -5.73
C PRO A 24 18.35 -0.48 -5.31
N VAL A 25 18.48 -0.84 -4.03
CA VAL A 25 18.09 -2.16 -3.52
C VAL A 25 16.58 -2.38 -3.61
N ILE A 26 15.78 -1.40 -3.20
CA ILE A 26 14.31 -1.46 -3.30
C ILE A 26 13.87 -1.65 -4.75
N THR A 27 14.49 -0.93 -5.67
CA THR A 27 14.20 -1.01 -7.10
C THR A 27 14.51 -2.40 -7.64
N ALA A 28 15.67 -2.96 -7.32
CA ALA A 28 16.05 -4.31 -7.75
C ALA A 28 15.10 -5.39 -7.19
N HIS A 29 14.67 -5.25 -5.92
CA HIS A 29 13.70 -6.16 -5.32
C HIS A 29 12.32 -6.07 -6.00
N LEU A 30 11.83 -4.85 -6.25
CA LEU A 30 10.59 -4.63 -7.00
C LEU A 30 10.69 -5.22 -8.41
N ASP A 31 11.77 -4.98 -9.14
CA ASP A 31 11.97 -5.50 -10.49
C ASP A 31 11.98 -7.04 -10.51
N GLY A 32 12.67 -7.66 -9.54
CA GLY A 32 12.82 -9.11 -9.47
C GLY A 32 11.58 -9.85 -8.98
N ASN A 33 10.86 -9.28 -8.00
CA ASN A 33 9.84 -9.99 -7.22
C ASN A 33 8.46 -9.34 -7.26
N GLY A 34 8.35 -8.09 -7.70
CA GLY A 34 7.12 -7.31 -7.63
C GLY A 34 6.81 -6.75 -6.25
N TRP A 35 7.71 -6.90 -5.29
CA TRP A 35 7.59 -6.33 -3.95
C TRP A 35 8.95 -6.10 -3.30
N ALA A 36 9.00 -5.18 -2.34
CA ALA A 36 10.16 -4.88 -1.52
C ALA A 36 9.72 -4.42 -0.13
N VAL A 37 10.56 -4.65 0.89
CA VAL A 37 10.31 -4.16 2.26
C VAL A 37 11.07 -2.86 2.48
N LEU A 38 10.41 -1.88 3.09
CA LEU A 38 11.04 -0.70 3.66
C LEU A 38 11.04 -0.89 5.19
N ASP A 39 12.20 -1.22 5.73
CA ASP A 39 12.35 -1.54 7.15
C ASP A 39 12.10 -0.30 8.01
N LYS A 40 11.29 -0.46 9.07
CA LYS A 40 11.03 0.55 10.11
C LYS A 40 10.69 1.93 9.56
N LEU A 41 9.86 1.97 8.51
CA LEU A 41 9.39 3.23 7.91
C LEU A 41 8.62 4.07 8.95
N LEU A 42 7.91 3.42 9.87
CA LEU A 42 7.28 4.04 11.01
C LEU A 42 7.89 3.55 12.32
N SER A 43 7.99 4.43 13.29
CA SER A 43 8.25 4.07 14.68
C SER A 43 7.04 3.36 15.31
N ALA A 44 7.27 2.63 16.40
CA ALA A 44 6.18 1.97 17.13
C ALA A 44 5.13 2.97 17.65
N ASP A 45 5.55 4.17 18.08
CA ASP A 45 4.64 5.21 18.57
C ASP A 45 3.77 5.78 17.43
N GLU A 46 4.35 6.01 16.25
CA GLU A 46 3.60 6.40 15.06
C GLU A 46 2.62 5.29 14.65
N CYS A 47 3.04 4.03 14.72
CA CYS A 47 2.17 2.89 14.44
C CYS A 47 0.96 2.85 15.39
N ASN A 48 1.19 3.01 16.69
CA ASN A 48 0.14 3.03 17.70
C ASN A 48 -0.79 4.24 17.52
N ALA A 49 -0.25 5.41 17.20
CA ALA A 49 -1.03 6.61 16.93
C ALA A 49 -1.96 6.42 15.72
N ILE A 50 -1.46 5.86 14.61
CA ILE A 50 -2.27 5.59 13.41
C ILE A 50 -3.31 4.50 13.69
N ALA A 51 -2.93 3.40 14.34
CA ALA A 51 -3.86 2.33 14.69
C ALA A 51 -5.00 2.83 15.60
N GLY A 52 -4.68 3.72 16.54
CA GLY A 52 -5.65 4.37 17.43
C GLY A 52 -6.71 5.20 16.72
N LEU A 53 -6.46 5.65 15.48
CA LEU A 53 -7.46 6.36 14.67
C LEU A 53 -8.65 5.47 14.29
N TYR A 54 -8.50 4.13 14.26
CA TYR A 54 -9.58 3.24 13.82
C TYR A 54 -10.85 3.37 14.67
N GLY A 55 -10.69 3.63 15.97
CA GLY A 55 -11.80 3.84 16.90
C GLY A 55 -12.54 5.17 16.73
N ASN A 56 -11.97 6.12 15.98
CA ASN A 56 -12.62 7.38 15.67
C ASN A 56 -13.45 7.24 14.38
N GLU A 57 -14.69 7.72 14.39
CA GLU A 57 -15.49 7.80 13.15
C GLU A 57 -15.14 9.04 12.34
N ASP A 58 -14.73 10.12 13.01
CA ASP A 58 -14.30 11.35 12.34
C ASP A 58 -13.03 11.10 11.53
N GLY A 59 -12.98 11.68 10.32
CA GLY A 59 -11.81 11.58 9.44
C GLY A 59 -11.86 10.42 8.44
N PHE A 60 -12.91 9.60 8.43
CA PHE A 60 -13.14 8.58 7.42
C PHE A 60 -14.34 8.92 6.53
N ARG A 61 -14.23 8.64 5.23
CA ARG A 61 -15.32 8.86 4.27
C ARG A 61 -16.20 7.64 4.05
N SER A 62 -15.71 6.46 4.42
CA SER A 62 -16.46 5.20 4.28
C SER A 62 -15.82 4.08 5.09
N HIS A 63 -16.65 3.15 5.53
CA HIS A 63 -16.28 1.93 6.25
C HIS A 63 -16.81 0.72 5.48
N ILE A 64 -15.92 -0.24 5.21
CA ILE A 64 -16.23 -1.43 4.45
C ILE A 64 -16.05 -2.66 5.34
N VAL A 65 -17.11 -3.46 5.42
CA VAL A 65 -17.10 -4.79 6.05
C VAL A 65 -16.86 -5.82 4.95
N MET A 66 -15.67 -6.41 4.91
CA MET A 66 -15.19 -7.20 3.77
C MET A 66 -16.09 -8.40 3.44
N ALA A 67 -16.69 -9.02 4.46
CA ALA A 67 -17.58 -10.16 4.31
C ALA A 67 -18.81 -9.85 3.44
N ARG A 68 -19.27 -8.59 3.40
CA ARG A 68 -20.42 -8.16 2.58
C ARG A 68 -20.11 -8.11 1.08
N HIS A 69 -18.83 -8.13 0.72
CA HIS A 69 -18.35 -7.94 -0.65
C HIS A 69 -17.57 -9.14 -1.19
N GLY A 70 -17.43 -10.23 -0.42
CA GLY A 70 -16.65 -11.40 -0.83
C GLY A 70 -15.13 -11.18 -0.82
N PHE A 71 -14.65 -10.12 -0.16
CA PHE A 71 -13.22 -9.78 -0.08
C PHE A 71 -12.48 -10.53 1.03
N GLY A 72 -13.18 -11.39 1.77
CA GLY A 72 -12.67 -12.12 2.92
C GLY A 72 -13.44 -11.73 4.18
N ARG A 73 -12.75 -11.70 5.32
CA ARG A 73 -13.30 -11.33 6.63
C ARG A 73 -12.39 -10.31 7.30
N GLY A 74 -12.97 -9.35 8.01
CA GLY A 74 -12.30 -8.15 8.50
C GLY A 74 -12.92 -6.87 7.92
N GLU A 75 -12.30 -5.75 8.24
CA GLU A 75 -12.86 -4.43 7.95
C GLU A 75 -11.78 -3.42 7.57
N TYR A 76 -12.17 -2.41 6.80
CA TYR A 76 -11.31 -1.27 6.55
C TYR A 76 -12.09 0.03 6.41
N LYS A 77 -11.45 1.11 6.82
CA LYS A 77 -11.96 2.47 6.71
C LYS A 77 -11.08 3.31 5.82
N TYR A 78 -11.72 4.05 4.93
CA TYR A 78 -11.09 4.91 3.95
C TYR A 78 -11.02 6.33 4.50
N PHE A 79 -9.84 6.94 4.57
CA PHE A 79 -9.70 8.30 5.11
C PHE A 79 -10.46 9.33 4.26
N SER A 80 -10.84 10.45 4.85
CA SER A 80 -11.39 11.62 4.16
C SER A 80 -10.29 12.68 3.99
N TYR A 81 -10.51 13.67 3.11
CA TYR A 81 -9.67 14.87 3.10
C TYR A 81 -10.16 15.85 4.19
N PRO A 82 -9.25 16.60 4.84
CA PRO A 82 -7.79 16.47 4.76
C PRO A 82 -7.29 15.16 5.40
N LEU A 83 -6.23 14.58 4.83
CA LEU A 83 -5.61 13.37 5.38
C LEU A 83 -4.82 13.69 6.67
N PRO A 84 -4.63 12.72 7.58
CA PRO A 84 -3.65 12.87 8.66
C PRO A 84 -2.28 13.22 8.09
N GLU A 85 -1.56 14.16 8.74
CA GLU A 85 -0.30 14.75 8.24
C GLU A 85 0.70 13.69 7.80
N ILE A 86 0.96 12.68 8.66
CA ILE A 86 1.87 11.58 8.36
C ILE A 86 1.48 10.77 7.10
N ILE A 87 0.18 10.61 6.83
CA ILE A 87 -0.30 9.88 5.65
C ILE A 87 -0.12 10.73 4.39
N SER A 88 -0.37 12.04 4.48
CA SER A 88 -0.13 12.98 3.39
C SER A 88 1.36 13.07 3.05
N ASP A 89 2.21 13.16 4.07
CA ASP A 89 3.66 13.25 3.91
C ASP A 89 4.24 12.00 3.29
N LEU A 90 3.81 10.81 3.73
CA LEU A 90 4.24 9.53 3.15
C LEU A 90 3.86 9.42 1.67
N ARG A 91 2.64 9.83 1.28
CA ARG A 91 2.25 9.85 -0.14
C ARG A 91 3.18 10.77 -0.95
N THR A 92 3.46 11.95 -0.41
CA THR A 92 4.24 12.99 -1.09
C THR A 92 5.72 12.61 -1.21
N SER A 93 6.29 11.94 -0.20
CA SER A 93 7.71 11.61 -0.16
C SER A 93 8.06 10.28 -0.86
N LEU A 94 7.18 9.27 -0.80
CA LEU A 94 7.40 7.99 -1.48
C LEU A 94 7.14 8.09 -2.98
N TYR A 95 6.14 8.88 -3.39
CA TYR A 95 5.71 8.92 -4.79
C TYR A 95 6.83 9.28 -5.78
N PRO A 96 7.66 10.33 -5.58
CA PRO A 96 8.71 10.71 -6.54
C PRO A 96 9.78 9.62 -6.69
N ARG A 97 9.93 8.74 -5.70
CA ARG A 97 10.86 7.61 -5.74
C ARG A 97 10.27 6.41 -6.50
N LEU A 98 8.96 6.23 -6.43
CA LEU A 98 8.23 5.13 -7.07
C LEU A 98 7.80 5.42 -8.51
N ALA A 99 7.53 6.69 -8.85
CA ALA A 99 7.06 7.08 -10.19
C ALA A 99 8.06 6.74 -11.31
N PRO A 100 9.39 6.92 -11.16
CA PRO A 100 10.36 6.48 -12.17
C PRO A 100 10.34 4.97 -12.40
N ILE A 101 10.19 4.16 -11.34
CA ILE A 101 10.08 2.70 -11.43
C ILE A 101 8.82 2.32 -12.22
N ALA A 102 7.68 2.91 -11.86
CA ALA A 102 6.40 2.70 -12.52
C ALA A 102 6.45 3.10 -14.01
N ASN A 103 7.10 4.21 -14.34
CA ASN A 103 7.26 4.67 -15.73
C ASN A 103 8.14 3.73 -16.54
N ARG A 104 9.29 3.30 -16.00
CA ARG A 104 10.17 2.30 -16.63
C ARG A 104 9.47 0.97 -16.84
N TRP A 105 8.67 0.54 -15.87
CA TRP A 105 7.86 -0.67 -15.99
C TRP A 105 6.86 -0.57 -17.13
N ASN A 106 6.09 0.52 -17.17
CA ASN A 106 5.13 0.77 -18.24
C ASN A 106 5.80 0.80 -19.61
N GLU A 107 6.95 1.47 -19.73
CA GLU A 107 7.74 1.51 -20.97
C GLU A 107 8.15 0.11 -21.43
N SER A 108 8.76 -0.69 -20.55
CA SER A 108 9.22 -2.05 -20.90
C SER A 108 8.07 -3.00 -21.26
N MET A 109 6.86 -2.74 -20.76
CA MET A 109 5.67 -3.52 -21.03
C MET A 109 4.85 -2.98 -22.21
N GLY A 110 5.28 -1.90 -22.87
CA GLY A 110 4.54 -1.25 -23.96
C GLY A 110 3.20 -0.65 -23.51
N ILE A 111 3.17 -0.04 -22.33
CA ILE A 111 2.01 0.68 -21.78
C ILE A 111 2.28 2.18 -21.92
N ASP A 112 1.39 2.92 -22.58
CA ASP A 112 1.59 4.35 -22.90
C ASP A 112 1.27 5.33 -21.76
N VAL A 113 0.98 4.81 -20.56
CA VAL A 113 0.72 5.64 -19.38
C VAL A 113 2.04 6.10 -18.76
N ARG A 114 2.19 7.41 -18.53
CA ARG A 114 3.30 8.00 -17.77
C ARG A 114 2.79 8.84 -16.60
N TYR A 115 3.39 8.64 -15.45
CA TYR A 115 3.10 9.33 -14.19
C TYR A 115 3.99 10.58 -14.08
N PRO A 116 3.44 11.73 -13.65
CA PRO A 116 4.23 12.94 -13.44
C PRO A 116 5.22 12.77 -12.29
N GLU A 117 6.16 13.69 -12.16
CA GLU A 117 7.20 13.64 -11.12
C GLU A 117 6.62 13.91 -9.72
N ALA A 118 5.76 14.93 -9.59
CA ALA A 118 5.16 15.31 -8.32
C ALA A 118 3.83 14.59 -8.07
N HIS A 119 3.62 14.20 -6.81
CA HIS A 119 2.38 13.54 -6.39
C HIS A 119 1.15 14.44 -6.59
N ALA A 120 1.29 15.73 -6.30
CA ALA A 120 0.22 16.71 -6.45
C ALA A 120 -0.29 16.80 -7.90
N ASP A 121 0.59 16.73 -8.89
CA ASP A 121 0.20 16.75 -10.31
C ASP A 121 -0.60 15.50 -10.69
N PHE A 122 -0.25 14.35 -10.11
CA PHE A 122 -1.00 13.12 -10.34
C PHE A 122 -2.38 13.15 -9.68
N ILE A 123 -2.49 13.75 -8.49
CA ILE A 123 -3.79 14.00 -7.83
C ILE A 123 -4.63 14.98 -8.65
N ALA A 124 -4.06 16.06 -9.16
CA ALA A 124 -4.77 16.99 -10.04
C ALA A 124 -5.29 16.29 -11.31
N ARG A 125 -4.50 15.37 -11.89
CA ARG A 125 -4.93 14.51 -12.99
C ARG A 125 -6.11 13.61 -12.59
N CYS A 126 -6.04 12.94 -11.44
CA CYS A 126 -7.15 12.17 -10.89
C CYS A 126 -8.43 13.02 -10.78
N HIS A 127 -8.32 14.22 -10.22
CA HIS A 127 -9.46 15.11 -10.00
C HIS A 127 -10.09 15.58 -11.31
N LYS A 128 -9.28 15.85 -12.34
CA LYS A 128 -9.74 16.18 -13.70
C LYS A 128 -10.53 15.04 -14.33
N ALA A 129 -10.20 13.79 -14.03
CA ALA A 129 -10.94 12.59 -14.46
C ALA A 129 -12.14 12.25 -13.55
N GLY A 130 -12.51 13.15 -12.63
CA GLY A 130 -13.61 12.94 -11.67
C GLY A 130 -13.25 12.01 -10.51
N GLN A 131 -11.99 11.60 -10.35
CA GLN A 131 -11.53 10.83 -9.21
C GLN A 131 -11.13 11.76 -8.06
N LYS A 132 -12.08 12.08 -7.17
CA LYS A 132 -11.90 13.08 -6.11
C LYS A 132 -11.82 12.52 -4.69
N ARG A 133 -12.05 11.22 -4.52
CA ARG A 133 -12.04 10.56 -3.22
C ARG A 133 -10.61 10.09 -2.92
N PRO A 134 -10.01 10.44 -1.76
CA PRO A 134 -8.70 9.91 -1.38
C PRO A 134 -8.74 8.38 -1.35
N THR A 135 -7.61 7.70 -1.28
CA THR A 135 -7.58 6.23 -1.28
C THR A 135 -6.80 5.60 -0.12
N PRO A 136 -5.97 6.32 0.67
CA PRO A 136 -5.43 5.74 1.89
C PRO A 136 -6.52 5.19 2.81
N LEU A 137 -6.21 4.08 3.46
CA LEU A 137 -7.16 3.32 4.25
C LEU A 137 -6.49 2.63 5.44
N LEU A 138 -7.26 2.43 6.52
CA LEU A 138 -6.83 1.74 7.73
C LEU A 138 -7.64 0.45 7.86
N LEU A 139 -6.95 -0.68 7.92
CA LEU A 139 -7.53 -2.01 8.04
C LEU A 139 -7.44 -2.50 9.48
N GLN A 140 -8.46 -3.24 9.91
CA GLN A 140 -8.47 -4.00 11.15
C GLN A 140 -8.92 -5.44 10.85
N TYR A 141 -8.16 -6.39 11.41
CA TYR A 141 -8.47 -7.81 11.37
C TYR A 141 -8.44 -8.38 12.80
N GLY A 142 -9.37 -9.26 13.12
CA GLY A 142 -9.38 -10.09 14.32
C GLY A 142 -9.10 -11.56 14.03
N ALA A 143 -9.15 -12.42 15.06
CA ALA A 143 -8.96 -13.85 14.88
C ALA A 143 -9.99 -14.46 13.90
N GLY A 144 -9.50 -15.26 12.94
CA GLY A 144 -10.31 -15.84 11.87
C GLY A 144 -10.45 -14.95 10.62
N ASP A 145 -10.11 -13.68 10.71
CA ASP A 145 -10.17 -12.77 9.58
C ASP A 145 -9.06 -13.03 8.56
N TYR A 146 -9.29 -12.65 7.31
CA TYR A 146 -8.37 -12.84 6.18
C TYR A 146 -8.77 -11.93 5.01
N ASN A 147 -7.82 -11.65 4.12
CA ASN A 147 -8.10 -10.93 2.88
C ASN A 147 -7.82 -11.85 1.68
N CYS A 148 -8.83 -12.03 0.83
CA CYS A 148 -8.71 -12.80 -0.40
C CYS A 148 -7.60 -12.24 -1.31
N LEU A 149 -7.01 -13.08 -2.15
CA LEU A 149 -6.06 -12.60 -3.16
C LEU A 149 -6.78 -11.75 -4.23
N HIS A 150 -6.45 -10.46 -4.27
CA HIS A 150 -7.10 -9.46 -5.12
C HIS A 150 -6.09 -8.51 -5.77
N GLN A 151 -6.63 -7.56 -6.54
CA GLN A 151 -5.92 -6.47 -7.20
C GLN A 151 -6.71 -5.19 -6.97
N ASP A 152 -6.02 -4.12 -6.60
CA ASP A 152 -6.61 -2.81 -6.32
C ASP A 152 -6.69 -1.95 -7.57
N LEU A 153 -7.63 -2.29 -8.45
CA LEU A 153 -7.83 -1.59 -9.71
C LEU A 153 -9.16 -0.84 -9.67
N TYR A 154 -9.12 0.44 -9.33
CA TYR A 154 -10.33 1.28 -9.31
C TYR A 154 -10.06 2.68 -9.88
N GLY A 155 -10.96 3.10 -10.78
CA GLY A 155 -10.83 4.36 -11.50
C GLY A 155 -10.10 4.23 -12.84
N GLU A 156 -10.06 5.35 -13.56
CA GLU A 156 -9.32 5.55 -14.81
C GLU A 156 -7.81 5.69 -14.59
N HIS A 157 -7.40 6.47 -13.59
CA HIS A 157 -5.98 6.67 -13.26
C HIS A 157 -5.60 5.83 -12.06
N VAL A 158 -4.89 4.74 -12.33
CA VAL A 158 -4.38 3.79 -11.33
C VAL A 158 -2.86 3.88 -11.31
N PHE A 159 -2.27 4.04 -10.13
CA PHE A 159 -0.82 3.92 -9.93
C PHE A 159 -0.48 2.43 -9.70
N PRO A 160 0.56 1.88 -10.34
CA PRO A 160 0.75 0.43 -10.40
C PRO A 160 1.47 -0.13 -9.16
N LEU A 161 1.90 0.74 -8.26
CA LEU A 161 2.56 0.42 -7.00
C LEU A 161 1.74 0.94 -5.82
N GLN A 162 1.69 0.16 -4.74
CA GLN A 162 1.07 0.55 -3.48
C GLN A 162 2.02 0.27 -2.33
N VAL A 163 1.74 0.90 -1.18
CA VAL A 163 2.46 0.62 0.06
C VAL A 163 1.48 0.20 1.14
N ALA A 164 1.77 -0.88 1.86
CA ALA A 164 1.05 -1.27 3.06
C ALA A 164 2.03 -1.32 4.24
N ILE A 165 1.68 -0.67 5.35
CA ILE A 165 2.52 -0.59 6.54
C ILE A 165 1.86 -1.37 7.67
N LEU A 166 2.59 -2.33 8.25
CA LEU A 166 2.09 -3.13 9.35
C LEU A 166 2.19 -2.33 10.66
N LEU A 167 1.05 -2.14 11.33
CA LEU A 167 0.97 -1.31 12.54
C LEU A 167 1.00 -2.12 13.84
N SER A 168 0.82 -3.43 13.76
CA SER A 168 0.80 -4.37 14.89
C SER A 168 2.01 -5.29 14.83
N GLU A 169 2.52 -5.73 15.98
CA GLU A 169 3.70 -6.60 16.05
C GLU A 169 3.31 -8.08 15.98
N PRO A 170 3.80 -8.83 14.97
CA PRO A 170 3.57 -10.27 14.90
C PRO A 170 4.14 -11.00 16.12
N GLY A 171 3.46 -12.03 16.59
CA GLY A 171 3.82 -12.83 17.76
C GLY A 171 3.46 -12.19 19.10
N ARG A 172 3.35 -10.86 19.17
CA ARG A 172 2.84 -10.14 20.35
C ARG A 172 1.36 -9.80 20.21
N ASP A 173 1.00 -9.10 19.14
CA ASP A 173 -0.34 -8.53 18.95
C ASP A 173 -1.25 -9.47 18.14
N PHE A 174 -0.68 -10.31 17.28
CA PHE A 174 -1.39 -11.32 16.49
C PHE A 174 -0.49 -12.50 16.06
N THR A 175 -1.10 -13.61 15.63
CA THR A 175 -0.41 -14.71 14.93
C THR A 175 -1.15 -15.07 13.63
N GLY A 176 -0.42 -15.62 12.64
CA GLY A 176 -0.94 -15.72 11.27
C GLY A 176 -0.96 -14.35 10.59
N GLY A 177 -1.92 -14.09 9.72
CA GLY A 177 -2.14 -12.75 9.16
C GLY A 177 -0.96 -12.20 8.36
N GLU A 178 -0.17 -13.07 7.74
CA GLU A 178 0.96 -12.67 6.92
C GLU A 178 0.48 -11.95 5.65
N PHE A 179 1.21 -10.94 5.18
CA PHE A 179 0.96 -10.33 3.88
C PHE A 179 1.45 -11.28 2.79
N VAL A 180 0.55 -11.66 1.88
CA VAL A 180 0.83 -12.66 0.84
C VAL A 180 0.71 -12.02 -0.52
N LEU A 181 1.67 -12.30 -1.39
CA LEU A 181 1.55 -12.08 -2.83
C LEU A 181 1.53 -13.42 -3.56
N THR A 182 0.82 -13.47 -4.68
CA THR A 182 0.96 -14.55 -5.65
C THR A 182 1.33 -13.98 -7.01
N GLU A 183 2.37 -14.53 -7.61
CA GLU A 183 2.76 -14.26 -8.98
C GLU A 183 2.34 -15.42 -9.87
N GLN A 184 1.56 -15.13 -10.91
CA GLN A 184 1.16 -16.08 -11.92
C GLN A 184 1.84 -15.74 -13.25
N ARG A 185 2.63 -16.70 -13.75
CA ARG A 185 3.24 -16.65 -15.07
C ARG A 185 2.37 -17.44 -16.06
N PRO A 186 2.26 -17.00 -17.33
CA PRO A 186 1.47 -17.72 -18.32
C PRO A 186 1.84 -19.21 -18.39
N ARG A 187 0.83 -20.09 -18.28
CA ARG A 187 0.99 -21.56 -18.32
C ARG A 187 1.84 -22.17 -17.19
N MET A 188 2.07 -21.44 -16.10
CA MET A 188 2.74 -21.96 -14.90
C MET A 188 1.82 -21.89 -13.68
N GLN A 189 2.13 -22.70 -12.67
CA GLN A 189 1.52 -22.58 -11.35
C GLN A 189 1.93 -21.27 -10.67
N SER A 190 1.07 -20.75 -9.82
CA SER A 190 1.33 -19.53 -9.06
C SER A 190 2.47 -19.74 -8.06
N ARG A 191 3.38 -18.77 -7.97
CA ARG A 191 4.40 -18.68 -6.93
C ARG A 191 3.89 -17.76 -5.83
N ALA A 192 3.79 -18.27 -4.61
CA ALA A 192 3.47 -17.44 -3.45
C ALA A 192 4.73 -16.79 -2.86
N ALA A 193 4.58 -15.59 -2.33
CA ALA A 193 5.55 -14.91 -1.49
C ALA A 193 4.84 -14.47 -0.20
N VAL A 194 5.48 -14.73 0.94
CA VAL A 194 5.01 -14.30 2.26
C VAL A 194 5.99 -13.24 2.75
N VAL A 195 5.51 -12.03 3.00
CA VAL A 195 6.36 -10.87 3.32
C VAL A 195 6.55 -10.79 4.84
N PRO A 196 7.78 -10.88 5.35
CA PRO A 196 8.05 -11.02 6.79
C PRO A 196 8.07 -9.65 7.52
N LEU A 197 6.95 -8.93 7.48
CA LEU A 197 6.84 -7.60 8.09
C LEU A 197 6.85 -7.66 9.63
N ARG A 198 7.55 -6.72 10.26
CA ARG A 198 7.42 -6.34 11.69
C ARG A 198 6.61 -5.06 11.83
N GLN A 199 6.27 -4.69 13.07
CA GLN A 199 5.62 -3.41 13.33
C GLN A 199 6.48 -2.25 12.79
N GLY A 200 5.88 -1.39 11.98
CA GLY A 200 6.52 -0.25 11.35
C GLY A 200 7.16 -0.54 9.99
N ASP A 201 7.32 -1.81 9.62
CA ASP A 201 7.79 -2.17 8.28
C ASP A 201 6.69 -1.91 7.25
N ALA A 202 7.12 -1.46 6.07
CA ALA A 202 6.26 -1.27 4.93
C ALA A 202 6.59 -2.28 3.83
N VAL A 203 5.58 -2.78 3.13
CA VAL A 203 5.77 -3.45 1.84
C VAL A 203 5.35 -2.51 0.72
N VAL A 204 6.26 -2.26 -0.22
CA VAL A 204 5.93 -1.70 -1.54
C VAL A 204 5.66 -2.87 -2.48
N PHE A 205 4.57 -2.83 -3.25
CA PHE A 205 4.23 -3.95 -4.13
C PHE A 205 3.50 -3.53 -5.41
N ALA A 206 3.64 -4.36 -6.44
CA ALA A 206 2.91 -4.26 -7.69
C ALA A 206 1.45 -4.69 -7.50
N VAL A 207 0.53 -3.81 -7.88
CA VAL A 207 -0.91 -4.01 -7.67
C VAL A 207 -1.50 -5.03 -8.63
N HIS A 208 -0.93 -5.14 -9.84
CA HIS A 208 -1.47 -5.98 -10.91
C HIS A 208 -0.37 -6.62 -11.74
N ASN A 209 0.48 -5.84 -12.39
CA ASN A 209 1.50 -6.38 -13.28
C ASN A 209 2.88 -5.86 -12.93
N ARG A 210 3.90 -6.69 -13.20
CA ARG A 210 5.29 -6.26 -13.32
C ARG A 210 5.90 -6.80 -14.62
N PRO A 211 6.92 -6.15 -15.17
CA PRO A 211 7.70 -6.69 -16.28
C PRO A 211 8.57 -7.86 -15.84
N VAL A 212 8.70 -8.86 -16.71
CA VAL A 212 9.68 -9.95 -16.60
C VAL A 212 10.41 -10.11 -17.92
N GLN A 213 11.74 -10.26 -17.87
CA GLN A 213 12.52 -10.57 -19.06
C GLN A 213 12.31 -12.02 -19.50
N GLY A 214 11.87 -12.20 -20.73
CA GLY A 214 11.80 -13.49 -21.42
C GLY A 214 12.80 -13.54 -22.59
N THR A 215 12.91 -14.71 -23.21
CA THR A 215 13.82 -14.93 -24.35
C THR A 215 13.47 -14.12 -25.60
N ARG A 216 12.21 -13.67 -25.72
CA ARG A 216 11.70 -12.88 -26.86
C ARG A 216 11.39 -11.43 -26.49
N GLY A 217 11.92 -10.96 -25.36
CA GLY A 217 11.66 -9.63 -24.82
C GLY A 217 10.85 -9.67 -23.52
N THR A 218 10.48 -8.48 -23.05
CA THR A 218 9.74 -8.30 -21.80
C THR A 218 8.28 -8.72 -21.95
N TYR A 219 7.77 -9.48 -20.98
CA TYR A 219 6.36 -9.85 -20.87
C TYR A 219 5.80 -9.50 -19.48
N ARG A 220 4.49 -9.57 -19.34
CA ARG A 220 3.78 -9.22 -18.09
C ARG A 220 3.50 -10.48 -17.27
N VAL A 221 3.70 -10.39 -15.97
CA VAL A 221 3.22 -11.41 -15.03
C VAL A 221 2.16 -10.82 -14.11
N ASN A 222 1.18 -11.63 -13.77
CA ASN A 222 0.06 -11.20 -12.92
C ASN A 222 0.43 -11.37 -11.46
N LEU A 223 0.24 -10.31 -10.68
CA LEU A 223 0.33 -10.33 -9.23
C LEU A 223 -1.05 -10.13 -8.63
N ARG A 224 -1.29 -10.85 -7.53
CA ARG A 224 -2.38 -10.59 -6.59
C ARG A 224 -1.78 -10.52 -5.20
N HIS A 225 -2.45 -9.82 -4.31
CA HIS A 225 -2.04 -9.71 -2.92
C HIS A 225 -3.23 -9.91 -1.98
N GLY A 226 -2.94 -10.24 -0.73
CA GLY A 226 -3.94 -10.51 0.29
C GLY A 226 -3.29 -10.71 1.65
N VAL A 227 -4.07 -11.18 2.61
CA VAL A 227 -3.63 -11.45 3.98
C VAL A 227 -4.12 -12.83 4.36
N SER A 228 -3.20 -13.69 4.79
CA SER A 228 -3.55 -15.03 5.26
C SER A 228 -4.47 -14.96 6.50
N GLN A 229 -5.04 -16.09 6.89
CA GLN A 229 -5.90 -16.12 8.06
C GLN A 229 -5.13 -15.73 9.33
N LEU A 230 -5.70 -14.81 10.10
CA LEU A 230 -5.27 -14.54 11.47
C LEU A 230 -5.70 -15.70 12.36
N ARG A 231 -4.75 -16.24 13.11
CA ARG A 231 -4.99 -17.34 14.05
C ARG A 231 -5.35 -16.83 15.45
N SER A 232 -4.78 -15.70 15.85
CA SER A 232 -5.10 -15.05 17.13
C SER A 232 -4.82 -13.55 17.08
N GLY A 233 -5.39 -12.80 18.03
CA GLY A 233 -5.09 -11.40 18.26
C GLY A 233 -5.72 -10.44 17.24
N HIS A 234 -5.14 -9.24 17.13
CA HIS A 234 -5.62 -8.16 16.27
C HIS A 234 -4.48 -7.58 15.44
N ARG A 235 -4.76 -7.35 14.15
CA ARG A 235 -3.80 -6.81 13.19
C ARG A 235 -4.33 -5.54 12.57
N HIS A 236 -3.56 -4.46 12.72
CA HIS A 236 -3.80 -3.19 12.04
C HIS A 236 -2.80 -2.99 10.91
N THR A 237 -3.25 -2.37 9.82
CA THR A 237 -2.41 -2.03 8.68
C THR A 237 -2.93 -0.75 8.06
N VAL A 238 -2.04 0.14 7.65
CA VAL A 238 -2.41 1.31 6.84
C VAL A 238 -1.95 1.12 5.41
N GLY A 239 -2.86 1.32 4.46
CA GLY A 239 -2.58 1.37 3.04
C GLY A 239 -2.32 2.79 2.58
N ILE A 240 -1.22 3.00 1.87
CA ILE A 240 -0.85 4.25 1.21
C ILE A 240 -0.98 4.04 -0.30
N ILE A 241 -2.02 4.67 -0.86
CA ILE A 241 -2.36 4.60 -2.28
C ILE A 241 -2.21 6.00 -2.88
N PHE A 242 -1.61 6.07 -4.07
CA PHE A 242 -1.12 7.32 -4.64
C PHE A 242 -2.06 8.02 -5.63
N HIS A 243 -3.11 7.35 -6.09
CA HIS A 243 -4.17 7.96 -6.92
C HIS A 243 -5.44 8.16 -6.10
N ASP A 244 -6.32 9.05 -6.52
CA ASP A 244 -7.66 9.17 -5.94
C ASP A 244 -8.66 8.30 -6.72
N ALA A 245 -9.79 7.96 -6.12
CA ALA A 245 -10.88 7.20 -6.74
C ALA A 245 -12.04 8.14 -7.14
N LYS A 246 -12.88 7.71 -8.08
CA LYS A 246 -14.22 8.32 -8.29
C LYS A 246 -14.97 8.27 -6.98
#